data_AF-A0A3D0PK42-F1
#
_entry.id   AF-A0A3D0PK42-F1
#
_cell.length_a   1.000
_cell.length_b   1.000
_cell.length_c   1.000
_cell.angle_alpha   90.00
_cell.angle_beta   90.00
_cell.angle_gamma   90.00
#
_symmetry.space_group_name_H-M   'P 1'
#
loop_
_entity.id
_entity.type
_entity.pdbx_description
1 polymer ?
#
loop_
_entity_poly.entity_id
_entity_poly.type
_entity_poly.pdbx_seq_one_letter_code
_entity_poly.pdbx_strand_id
1 'polypeptide(L)'
;LLILGIPIILSIGIYTYSLKTTINQSNKMNDVLMSSVKSEIDNHINEIDKMLNRVALDADVQYATIIKNCFTSKDQIRLYHLVDTLQNLNMTDEFIEDIFIYFNNTGTVSSIKGNMSGELYYHLYYENSEYDFVKFEELMKQDYFKKIVLIHKLNGETILLFTMKTLVTVSGQDSGMIVIAVNQRNLQKIVENMKWDESLRIFVMNGSNEVINTDQYKELADDLDYKNLQDDDHFYKDIMGERYVVSVEGSDMIDWKYVCMTPNDLIQKSAKSIHNFSLIGLFICILVGAYFSYFLAKSNYNPLKGIVDLFRGQASRSVNQEKNEYQWLKEEAENIFKERMDT
;
A
#
# COMPACT_ATOMS: atom_id res chain seq x y z
N LEU A 1 -18.56 -37.09 -24.35
CA LEU A 1 -18.83 -35.63 -24.37
C LEU A 1 -19.31 -35.12 -23.00
N LEU A 2 -20.41 -35.64 -22.43
CA LEU A 2 -20.87 -35.27 -21.08
C LEU A 2 -19.82 -35.45 -19.97
N ILE A 3 -19.00 -36.51 -20.04
CA ILE A 3 -17.93 -36.80 -19.07
C ILE A 3 -16.82 -35.74 -19.08
N LEU A 4 -16.58 -35.06 -20.22
CA LEU A 4 -15.52 -34.06 -20.35
C LEU A 4 -16.00 -32.63 -20.01
N GLY A 5 -17.31 -32.37 -20.05
CA GLY A 5 -17.88 -31.04 -19.78
C GLY A 5 -17.80 -30.64 -18.30
N ILE A 6 -18.00 -31.60 -17.40
CA ILE A 6 -17.95 -31.38 -15.93
C ILE A 6 -16.59 -30.84 -15.48
N PRO A 7 -15.44 -31.47 -15.82
CA PRO A 7 -14.13 -30.97 -15.39
C PRO A 7 -13.79 -29.61 -16.00
N ILE A 8 -14.20 -29.32 -17.25
CA ILE A 8 -13.96 -28.01 -17.88
C ILE A 8 -14.70 -26.90 -17.12
N ILE A 9 -15.98 -27.13 -16.78
CA ILE A 9 -16.79 -26.18 -16.02
C ILE A 9 -16.22 -25.96 -14.62
N LEU A 10 -15.79 -27.04 -13.95
CA LEU A 10 -15.13 -26.96 -12.65
C LEU A 10 -13.81 -26.19 -12.72
N SER A 11 -12.98 -26.42 -13.74
CA SER A 11 -11.72 -25.68 -13.93
C SER A 11 -11.95 -24.19 -14.17
N ILE A 12 -12.94 -23.82 -14.98
CA ILE A 12 -13.31 -22.41 -15.19
C ILE A 12 -13.84 -21.77 -13.89
N GLY A 13 -14.66 -22.51 -13.13
CA GLY A 13 -15.17 -22.07 -11.83
C GLY A 13 -14.05 -21.84 -10.81
N ILE A 14 -13.11 -22.78 -10.70
CA ILE A 14 -11.95 -22.66 -9.81
C ILE A 14 -11.09 -21.47 -10.24
N TYR A 15 -10.79 -21.32 -11.53
CA TYR A 15 -9.99 -20.21 -12.04
C TYR A 15 -10.61 -18.85 -11.72
N THR A 16 -11.91 -18.67 -11.99
CA THR A 16 -12.61 -17.41 -11.72
C THR A 16 -12.71 -17.12 -10.22
N TYR A 17 -12.99 -18.14 -9.40
CA TYR A 17 -13.02 -18.00 -7.94
C TYR A 17 -11.65 -17.63 -7.37
N SER A 18 -10.60 -18.30 -7.84
CA SER A 18 -9.22 -18.02 -7.45
C SER A 18 -8.78 -16.62 -7.84
N LEU A 19 -9.04 -16.18 -9.07
CA LEU A 19 -8.75 -14.82 -9.53
C LEU A 19 -9.41 -13.78 -8.64
N LYS A 20 -10.71 -13.94 -8.38
CA LYS A 20 -11.47 -13.03 -7.52
C LYS A 20 -10.93 -13.02 -6.09
N THR A 21 -10.57 -14.18 -5.57
CA THR A 21 -10.01 -14.31 -4.21
C THR A 21 -8.65 -13.63 -4.12
N THR A 22 -7.77 -13.83 -5.09
CA THR A 22 -6.44 -13.21 -5.14
C THR A 22 -6.53 -11.69 -5.25
N ILE A 23 -7.41 -11.16 -6.10
CA ILE A 23 -7.63 -9.71 -6.22
C ILE A 23 -8.12 -9.14 -4.89
N ASN A 24 -9.16 -9.74 -4.31
CA ASN A 24 -9.72 -9.28 -3.03
C ASN A 24 -8.70 -9.38 -1.88
N GLN A 25 -7.87 -10.43 -1.87
CA GLN A 25 -6.80 -10.59 -0.89
C GLN A 25 -5.71 -9.54 -1.06
N SER A 26 -5.30 -9.24 -2.29
CA SER A 26 -4.30 -8.20 -2.59
C SER A 26 -4.81 -6.83 -2.17
N ASN A 27 -6.06 -6.49 -2.52
CA ASN A 27 -6.67 -5.22 -2.12
C ASN A 27 -6.74 -5.12 -0.59
N LYS A 28 -7.28 -6.14 0.08
CA LYS A 28 -7.34 -6.16 1.55
C LYS A 28 -5.96 -6.02 2.21
N MET A 29 -4.93 -6.64 1.63
CA MET A 29 -3.56 -6.52 2.14
C MET A 29 -3.00 -5.11 1.93
N ASN A 30 -3.32 -4.47 0.81
CA ASN A 30 -2.99 -3.07 0.56
C ASN A 30 -3.74 -2.13 1.51
N ASP A 31 -5.02 -2.36 1.78
CA ASP A 31 -5.80 -1.55 2.72
C ASP A 31 -5.22 -1.66 4.14
N VAL A 32 -4.88 -2.88 4.59
CA VAL A 32 -4.22 -3.07 5.88
C VAL A 32 -2.85 -2.38 5.94
N LEU A 33 -2.08 -2.45 4.85
CA LEU A 33 -0.79 -1.77 4.74
C LEU A 33 -0.96 -0.25 4.82
N MET A 34 -1.86 0.32 4.03
CA MET A 34 -2.13 1.76 4.02
C MET A 34 -2.60 2.25 5.38
N SER A 35 -3.58 1.57 5.98
CA SER A 35 -4.10 1.92 7.29
C SER A 35 -3.02 1.84 8.38
N SER A 36 -2.08 0.90 8.25
CA SER A 36 -0.93 0.77 9.17
C SER A 36 0.08 1.91 8.97
N VAL A 37 0.41 2.26 7.72
CA VAL A 37 1.28 3.40 7.38
C VAL A 37 0.66 4.72 7.84
N LYS A 38 -0.63 4.92 7.56
CA LYS A 38 -1.42 6.07 8.01
C LYS A 38 -1.35 6.19 9.53
N SER A 39 -1.71 5.12 10.24
CA SER A 39 -1.73 5.11 11.71
C SER A 39 -0.36 5.47 12.30
N GLU A 40 0.72 4.88 11.79
CA GLU A 40 2.07 5.14 12.29
C GLU A 40 2.50 6.60 12.06
N ILE A 41 2.32 7.12 10.84
CA ILE A 41 2.71 8.50 10.51
C ILE A 41 1.81 9.50 11.25
N ASP A 42 0.50 9.27 11.31
CA ASP A 42 -0.45 10.12 12.05
C ASP A 42 -0.14 10.13 13.56
N ASN A 43 0.31 9.00 14.13
CA ASN A 43 0.76 8.94 15.53
C ASN A 43 1.99 9.83 15.75
N HIS A 44 3.01 9.76 14.89
CA HIS A 44 4.16 10.66 15.00
C HIS A 44 3.76 12.14 14.84
N ILE A 45 2.85 12.46 13.92
CA ILE A 45 2.33 13.83 13.75
C ILE A 45 1.62 14.29 15.03
N ASN A 46 0.83 13.41 15.67
CA ASN A 46 0.19 13.69 16.96
C ASN A 46 1.20 13.99 18.07
N GLU A 47 2.28 13.23 18.12
CA GLU A 47 3.36 13.40 19.10
C GLU A 47 4.09 14.72 18.88
N ILE A 48 4.38 15.06 17.63
CA ILE A 48 4.93 16.37 17.24
C ILE A 48 3.99 17.49 17.68
N ASP A 49 2.68 17.38 17.44
CA ASP A 49 1.72 18.40 17.88
C ASP A 49 1.74 18.59 19.40
N LYS A 50 1.76 17.49 20.17
CA LYS A 50 1.87 17.54 21.64
C LYS A 50 3.19 18.17 22.09
N MET A 51 4.30 17.86 21.42
CA MET A 51 5.62 18.45 21.73
C MET A 51 5.64 19.94 21.45
N LEU A 52 5.14 20.38 20.28
CA LEU A 52 5.02 21.81 19.94
C LEU A 52 4.23 22.57 21.01
N ASN A 53 3.06 22.04 21.41
CA ASN A 53 2.25 22.64 22.46
C ASN A 53 2.97 22.67 23.82
N ARG A 54 3.69 21.60 24.17
CA ARG A 54 4.46 21.53 25.43
C ARG A 54 5.57 22.58 25.46
N VAL A 55 6.32 22.74 24.38
CA VAL A 55 7.37 23.76 24.26
C VAL A 55 6.76 25.17 24.27
N ALA A 56 5.60 25.37 23.63
CA ALA A 56 4.91 26.66 23.63
C ALA A 56 4.45 27.12 25.02
N LEU A 57 4.15 26.17 25.91
CA LEU A 57 3.71 26.42 27.27
C LEU A 57 4.86 26.44 28.29
N ASP A 58 6.10 26.18 27.86
CA ASP A 58 7.26 26.17 28.74
C ASP A 58 7.60 27.57 29.28
N ALA A 59 7.94 27.64 30.56
CA ALA A 59 8.16 28.91 31.26
C ALA A 59 9.44 29.63 30.81
N ASP A 60 10.50 28.89 30.48
CA ASP A 60 11.76 29.47 30.01
C ASP A 60 11.62 29.92 28.54
N VAL A 61 10.82 29.23 27.74
CA VAL A 61 10.42 29.69 26.41
C VAL A 61 9.65 31.01 26.49
N GLN A 62 8.60 31.07 27.31
CA GLN A 62 7.81 32.30 27.48
C GLN A 62 8.68 33.45 28.01
N TYR A 63 9.57 33.19 28.96
CA TYR A 63 10.53 34.18 29.43
C TYR A 63 11.47 34.67 28.32
N ALA A 64 12.04 33.76 27.52
CA ALA A 64 12.97 34.13 26.46
C ALA A 64 12.31 34.97 25.34
N THR A 65 11.02 34.76 25.06
CA THR A 65 10.28 35.55 24.04
C THR A 65 10.05 37.01 24.41
N ILE A 66 10.08 37.38 25.71
CA ILE A 66 9.81 38.75 26.15
C ILE A 66 11.07 39.62 26.33
N ILE A 67 12.26 39.03 26.20
CA ILE A 67 13.53 39.76 26.38
C ILE A 67 13.75 40.72 25.22
N LYS A 68 14.20 41.95 25.49
CA LYS A 68 14.45 42.93 24.41
C LYS A 68 15.94 42.99 24.06
N ASN A 69 16.23 43.14 22.77
CA ASN A 69 17.56 43.31 22.17
C ASN A 69 18.45 42.06 22.21
N CYS A 70 18.98 41.68 23.37
CA CYS A 70 19.92 40.58 23.48
C CYS A 70 19.84 39.88 24.83
N PHE A 71 20.16 38.58 24.84
CA PHE A 71 20.31 37.81 26.06
C PHE A 71 21.55 38.26 26.84
N THR A 72 21.37 38.53 28.14
CA THR A 72 22.45 38.93 29.05
C THR A 72 23.04 37.72 29.76
N SER A 73 24.14 37.91 30.51
CA SER A 73 24.72 36.85 31.35
C SER A 73 23.74 36.26 32.38
N LYS A 74 22.70 37.00 32.77
CA LYS A 74 21.67 36.53 33.71
C LYS A 74 20.70 35.54 33.07
N ASP A 75 20.56 35.59 31.75
CA ASP A 75 19.62 34.77 30.98
C ASP A 75 20.24 33.42 30.58
N GLN A 76 21.58 33.33 30.58
CA GLN A 76 22.33 32.15 30.13
C GLN A 76 21.97 30.87 30.89
N ILE A 77 21.70 30.95 32.19
CA ILE A 77 21.28 29.79 33.00
C ILE A 77 19.92 29.26 32.52
N ARG A 78 18.97 30.16 32.22
CA ARG A 78 17.65 29.76 31.69
C ARG A 78 17.76 29.20 30.29
N LEU A 79 18.58 29.80 29.43
CA LEU A 79 18.86 29.26 28.09
C LEU A 79 19.52 27.87 28.13
N TYR A 80 20.36 27.61 29.14
CA TYR A 80 20.91 26.28 29.38
C TYR A 80 19.81 25.27 29.77
N HIS A 81 18.93 25.64 30.72
CA HIS A 81 17.79 24.80 31.11
C HIS A 81 16.80 24.55 29.96
N LEU A 82 16.62 25.55 29.10
CA LEU A 82 15.82 25.40 27.89
C LEU A 82 16.43 24.34 26.97
N VAL A 83 17.73 24.41 26.66
CA VAL A 83 18.40 23.40 25.84
C VAL A 83 18.27 22.00 26.46
N ASP A 84 18.48 21.87 27.77
CA ASP A 84 18.30 20.59 28.48
C ASP A 84 16.86 20.06 28.36
N THR A 85 15.87 20.95 28.48
CA THR A 85 14.45 20.60 28.29
C THR A 85 14.19 20.11 26.87
N LEU A 86 14.71 20.79 25.84
CA LEU A 86 14.55 20.38 24.45
C LEU A 86 15.25 19.03 24.18
N GLN A 87 16.44 18.82 24.72
CA GLN A 87 17.17 17.54 24.59
C GLN A 87 16.39 16.39 25.23
N ASN A 88 15.81 16.61 26.42
CA ASN A 88 14.99 15.62 27.11
C ASN A 88 13.70 15.26 26.35
N LEU A 89 13.15 16.19 25.56
CA LEU A 89 12.02 15.90 24.67
C LEU A 89 12.42 15.02 23.48
N ASN A 90 13.66 15.16 22.98
CA ASN A 90 14.16 14.42 21.83
C ASN A 90 14.70 13.01 22.15
N MET A 91 15.14 12.76 23.39
CA MET A 91 15.86 11.54 23.78
C MET A 91 15.15 10.21 23.48
N THR A 92 13.84 10.23 23.26
CA THR A 92 13.03 9.02 23.07
C THR A 92 12.59 8.78 21.64
N ASP A 93 12.83 9.72 20.71
CA ASP A 93 12.26 9.66 19.38
C ASP A 93 13.32 9.86 18.28
N GLU A 94 13.73 8.76 17.63
CA GLU A 94 14.64 8.79 16.48
C GLU A 94 14.00 9.41 15.22
N PHE A 95 12.67 9.61 15.23
CA PHE A 95 11.94 10.25 14.14
C PHE A 95 12.30 11.75 14.01
N ILE A 96 12.64 12.40 15.14
CA ILE A 96 12.91 13.83 15.22
C ILE A 96 14.41 14.10 15.02
N GLU A 97 14.74 14.99 14.08
CA GLU A 97 16.11 15.39 13.79
C GLU A 97 16.55 16.61 14.61
N ASP A 98 15.62 17.53 14.87
CA ASP A 98 15.90 18.75 15.64
C ASP A 98 14.62 19.27 16.31
N ILE A 99 14.79 19.94 17.45
CA ILE A 99 13.76 20.73 18.10
C ILE A 99 14.42 22.07 18.42
N PHE A 100 13.88 23.15 17.85
CA PHE A 100 14.45 24.47 18.05
C PHE A 100 13.40 25.57 18.13
N ILE A 101 13.82 26.70 18.69
CA ILE A 101 13.03 27.91 18.83
C ILE A 101 13.84 29.06 18.26
N TYR A 102 13.26 29.76 17.29
CA TYR A 102 13.81 31.01 16.76
C TYR A 102 13.17 32.19 17.49
N PHE A 103 13.98 32.99 18.18
CA PHE A 103 13.54 34.14 18.97
C PHE A 103 13.59 35.43 18.16
N ASN A 104 12.44 35.91 17.65
CA ASN A 104 12.38 37.08 16.76
C ASN A 104 12.93 38.37 17.39
N ASN A 105 12.78 38.51 18.70
CA ASN A 105 13.26 39.63 19.52
C ASN A 105 14.79 39.76 19.59
N THR A 106 15.52 38.65 19.44
CA THR A 106 16.98 38.61 19.63
C THR A 106 17.74 38.03 18.43
N GLY A 107 17.05 37.47 17.44
CA GLY A 107 17.66 36.79 16.30
C GLY A 107 18.49 35.56 16.71
N THR A 108 18.17 34.94 17.84
CA THR A 108 18.90 33.81 18.43
C THR A 108 18.06 32.54 18.30
N VAL A 109 18.74 31.39 18.20
CA VAL A 109 18.11 30.06 18.21
C VAL A 109 18.54 29.30 19.46
N SER A 110 17.57 28.70 20.14
CA SER A 110 17.79 27.64 21.13
C SER A 110 17.32 26.32 20.56
N SER A 111 18.18 25.32 20.51
CA SER A 111 17.89 24.00 19.94
C SER A 111 18.43 22.88 20.82
N ILE A 112 18.12 21.62 20.47
CA ILE A 112 18.79 20.45 21.08
C ILE A 112 20.32 20.47 20.88
N LYS A 113 20.81 21.27 19.92
CA LYS A 113 22.23 21.43 19.58
C LYS A 113 22.89 22.60 20.31
N GLY A 114 22.13 23.33 21.14
CA GLY A 114 22.60 24.46 21.93
C GLY A 114 22.01 25.80 21.49
N ASN A 115 22.60 26.87 22.04
CA ASN A 115 22.20 28.26 21.83
C ASN A 115 23.19 28.97 20.91
N MET A 116 22.72 29.62 19.84
CA MET A 116 23.57 30.37 18.91
C MET A 116 22.78 31.43 18.13
N SER A 117 23.47 32.31 17.39
CA SER A 117 22.78 33.25 16.49
C SER A 117 22.02 32.50 15.40
N GLY A 118 20.90 33.05 14.94
CA GLY A 118 20.10 32.44 13.88
C GLY A 118 20.88 32.27 12.58
N GLU A 119 21.78 33.21 12.26
CA GLU A 119 22.65 33.13 11.09
C GLU A 119 23.61 31.94 11.18
N LEU A 120 24.30 31.78 12.32
CA LEU A 120 25.20 30.64 12.53
C LEU A 120 24.42 29.32 12.49
N TYR A 121 23.24 29.28 13.11
CA TYR A 121 22.38 28.10 13.12
C TYR A 121 21.95 27.69 11.70
N TYR A 122 21.53 28.66 10.88
CA TYR A 122 21.15 28.43 9.49
C TYR A 122 22.33 27.85 8.69
N HIS A 123 23.51 28.48 8.72
CA HIS A 123 24.66 27.99 7.96
C HIS A 123 25.15 26.60 8.41
N LEU A 124 25.02 26.27 9.69
CA LEU A 124 25.44 24.96 10.20
C LEU A 124 24.46 23.83 9.86
N TYR A 125 23.15 24.12 9.80
CA TYR A 125 22.14 23.05 9.81
C TYR A 125 21.08 23.12 8.71
N TYR A 126 20.78 24.30 8.16
CA TYR A 126 19.67 24.50 7.21
C TYR A 126 20.06 25.22 5.92
N GLU A 127 21.35 25.42 5.68
CA GLU A 127 21.85 26.02 4.45
C GLU A 127 21.35 25.23 3.22
N ASN A 128 20.82 25.97 2.26
CA ASN A 128 20.22 25.40 1.06
C ASN A 128 20.25 26.38 -0.12
N SER A 129 19.97 25.88 -1.32
CA SER A 129 20.01 26.67 -2.57
C SER A 129 18.76 27.52 -2.82
N GLU A 130 17.67 27.30 -2.11
CA GLU A 130 16.36 27.93 -2.38
C GLU A 130 16.13 29.20 -1.54
N TYR A 131 16.59 29.16 -0.30
CA TYR A 131 16.43 30.17 0.73
C TYR A 131 17.79 30.55 1.26
N ASP A 132 18.18 31.82 1.14
CA ASP A 132 19.27 32.39 1.91
C ASP A 132 18.84 32.62 3.36
N PHE A 133 19.77 33.07 4.22
CA PHE A 133 19.46 33.37 5.62
C PHE A 133 18.34 34.40 5.77
N VAL A 134 18.25 35.40 4.89
CA VAL A 134 17.21 36.45 4.95
C VAL A 134 15.82 35.84 4.75
N LYS A 135 15.65 35.00 3.73
CA LYS A 135 14.37 34.29 3.52
C LYS A 135 14.06 33.30 4.64
N PHE A 136 15.06 32.62 5.18
CA PHE A 136 14.87 31.73 6.34
C PHE A 136 14.40 32.52 7.57
N GLU A 137 15.00 33.69 7.82
CA GLU A 137 14.56 34.58 8.89
C GLU A 137 13.12 35.08 8.67
N GLU A 138 12.77 35.48 7.44
CA GLU A 138 11.41 35.86 7.08
C GLU A 138 10.41 34.73 7.33
N LEU A 139 10.78 33.49 7.00
CA LEU A 139 9.98 32.28 7.27
C LEU A 139 9.68 32.14 8.78
N MET A 140 10.68 32.34 9.63
CA MET A 140 10.55 32.25 11.09
C MET A 140 9.73 33.40 11.70
N LYS A 141 9.69 34.55 11.02
CA LYS A 141 8.90 35.72 11.43
C LYS A 141 7.45 35.68 10.95
N GLN A 142 7.08 34.75 10.07
CA GLN A 142 5.70 34.64 9.57
C GLN A 142 4.71 34.20 10.65
N ASP A 143 3.45 34.59 10.48
CA ASP A 143 2.35 34.24 11.38
C ASP A 143 1.78 32.86 11.03
N TYR A 144 2.61 31.83 11.14
CA TYR A 144 2.18 30.45 10.91
C TYR A 144 1.63 29.81 12.17
N PHE A 145 0.48 29.15 12.00
CA PHE A 145 -0.08 28.22 12.97
C PHE A 145 -0.11 26.83 12.35
N LYS A 146 0.76 25.92 12.84
CA LYS A 146 0.83 24.51 12.42
C LYS A 146 1.04 24.31 10.92
N LYS A 147 1.92 25.11 10.31
CA LYS A 147 2.33 24.92 8.91
C LYS A 147 3.52 23.97 8.83
N ILE A 148 3.53 23.13 7.80
CA ILE A 148 4.66 22.26 7.46
C ILE A 148 5.40 22.88 6.28
N VAL A 149 6.71 23.07 6.41
CA VAL A 149 7.57 23.65 5.37
C VAL A 149 8.66 22.65 5.00
N LEU A 150 8.88 22.43 3.71
CA LEU A 150 9.96 21.57 3.22
C LEU A 150 11.22 22.41 3.00
N ILE A 151 12.37 21.90 3.45
CA ILE A 151 13.70 22.46 3.18
C ILE A 151 14.56 21.39 2.53
N HIS A 152 15.10 21.70 1.35
CA HIS A 152 16.03 20.85 0.62
C HIS A 152 17.48 21.27 0.91
N LYS A 153 18.16 20.58 1.82
CA LYS A 153 19.54 20.90 2.22
C LYS A 153 20.53 20.68 1.09
N LEU A 154 21.67 21.36 1.16
CA LEU A 154 22.78 21.21 0.18
C LEU A 154 23.32 19.77 0.07
N ASN A 155 23.18 18.96 1.12
CA ASN A 155 23.58 17.55 1.11
C ASN A 155 22.58 16.62 0.39
N GLY A 156 21.50 17.16 -0.16
CA GLY A 156 20.44 16.42 -0.86
C GLY A 156 19.35 15.85 0.06
N GLU A 157 19.38 16.15 1.36
CA GLU A 157 18.32 15.72 2.29
C GLU A 157 17.16 16.72 2.33
N THR A 158 15.94 16.20 2.33
CA THR A 158 14.73 16.99 2.52
C THR A 158 14.27 16.88 3.97
N ILE A 159 14.07 18.04 4.62
CA ILE A 159 13.58 18.14 6.00
C ILE A 159 12.20 18.79 5.99
N LEU A 160 11.30 18.25 6.79
CA LEU A 160 10.00 18.80 7.07
C LEU A 160 10.07 19.58 8.39
N LEU A 161 9.73 20.86 8.34
CA LEU A 161 9.64 21.73 9.50
C LEU A 161 8.18 21.87 9.93
N PHE A 162 7.85 21.28 11.07
CA PHE A 162 6.57 21.48 11.74
C PHE A 162 6.66 22.73 12.61
N THR A 163 5.91 23.77 12.25
CA THR A 163 6.08 25.11 12.83
C THR A 163 4.89 25.51 13.71
N MET A 164 5.18 26.12 14.86
CA MET A 164 4.17 26.72 15.74
C MET A 164 4.71 27.99 16.38
N LYS A 165 4.01 29.10 16.20
CA LYS A 165 4.31 30.35 16.89
C LYS A 165 4.04 30.22 18.40
N THR A 166 4.93 30.75 19.23
CA THR A 166 4.72 30.82 20.68
C THR A 166 3.49 31.65 21.01
N LEU A 167 2.78 31.32 22.09
CA LEU A 167 1.63 32.12 22.55
C LEU A 167 2.07 33.56 22.83
N VAL A 168 1.39 34.52 22.20
CA VAL A 168 1.65 35.94 22.38
C VAL A 168 1.30 36.33 23.81
N THR A 169 2.31 36.72 24.60
CA THR A 169 2.06 37.34 25.91
C THR A 169 1.53 38.76 25.74
N VAL A 170 0.92 39.29 26.81
CA VAL A 170 0.11 40.52 26.88
C VAL A 170 0.75 41.78 26.25
N SER A 171 2.07 41.79 25.97
CA SER A 171 2.78 42.88 25.29
C SER A 171 2.75 42.86 23.76
N GLY A 172 2.21 41.82 23.12
CA GLY A 172 1.73 41.87 21.73
C GLY A 172 2.75 42.08 20.60
N GLN A 173 4.07 42.13 20.84
CA GLN A 173 5.01 42.56 19.80
C GLN A 173 6.09 41.57 19.38
N ASP A 174 6.54 40.63 20.23
CA ASP A 174 7.59 39.69 19.85
C ASP A 174 7.22 38.25 20.23
N SER A 175 7.33 37.35 19.26
CA SER A 175 7.05 35.92 19.39
C SER A 175 8.29 35.10 19.06
N GLY A 176 8.38 33.89 19.60
CA GLY A 176 9.26 32.85 19.07
C GLY A 176 8.54 32.00 18.03
N MET A 177 9.30 31.40 17.12
CA MET A 177 8.83 30.31 16.27
C MET A 177 9.41 29.01 16.78
N ILE A 178 8.55 28.09 17.22
CA ILE A 178 8.94 26.74 17.61
C ILE A 178 8.89 25.86 16.37
N VAL A 179 9.92 25.05 16.19
CA VAL A 179 10.06 24.17 15.05
C VAL A 179 10.53 22.80 15.50
N ILE A 180 9.83 21.77 15.03
CA ILE A 180 10.29 20.39 15.08
C ILE A 180 10.63 19.95 13.67
N ALA A 181 11.87 19.50 13.48
CA ALA A 181 12.40 19.09 12.20
C ALA A 181 12.41 17.56 12.09
N VAL A 182 11.84 17.05 11.00
CA VAL A 182 11.79 15.63 10.68
C VAL A 182 12.44 15.38 9.34
N ASN A 183 13.31 14.40 9.26
CA ASN A 183 13.91 14.01 7.99
C ASN A 183 12.89 13.24 7.13
N GLN A 184 12.73 13.62 5.87
CA GLN A 184 11.86 12.90 4.91
C GLN A 184 12.18 11.41 4.85
N ARG A 185 13.47 11.04 5.00
CA ARG A 185 13.92 9.63 5.00
C ARG A 185 13.28 8.81 6.11
N ASN A 186 12.91 9.40 7.25
CA ASN A 186 12.25 8.69 8.34
C ASN A 186 10.83 8.27 7.93
N LEU A 187 10.08 9.17 7.28
CA LEU A 187 8.78 8.84 6.68
C LEU A 187 8.92 7.77 5.58
N GLN A 188 9.95 7.89 4.74
CA GLN A 188 10.24 6.91 3.69
C GLN A 188 10.48 5.51 4.27
N LYS A 189 11.28 5.39 5.33
CA LYS A 189 11.58 4.12 5.99
C LYS A 189 10.35 3.44 6.56
N ILE A 190 9.40 4.19 7.14
CA ILE A 190 8.14 3.64 7.65
C ILE A 190 7.40 2.93 6.50
N VAL A 191 7.26 3.63 5.37
CA VAL A 191 6.61 3.08 4.18
C VAL A 191 7.36 1.85 3.65
N GLU A 192 8.67 1.95 3.47
CA GLU A 192 9.51 0.87 2.93
C GLU A 192 9.50 -0.38 3.80
N ASN A 193 9.58 -0.24 5.13
CA ASN A 193 9.60 -1.36 6.06
C ASN A 193 8.26 -2.14 6.09
N MET A 194 7.15 -1.48 5.76
CA MET A 194 5.83 -2.11 5.76
C MET A 194 5.44 -2.69 4.39
N LYS A 195 6.10 -2.28 3.30
CA LYS A 195 5.82 -2.82 1.96
C LYS A 195 5.99 -4.34 1.95
N TRP A 196 4.96 -5.03 1.48
CA TRP A 196 5.00 -6.48 1.27
C TRP A 196 5.54 -6.86 -0.13
N ASP A 197 5.60 -5.91 -1.06
CA ASP A 197 6.19 -6.09 -2.40
C ASP A 197 6.82 -4.79 -2.91
N GLU A 198 8.00 -4.90 -3.52
CA GLU A 198 8.80 -3.77 -4.04
C GLU A 198 8.16 -3.05 -5.22
N SER A 199 7.21 -3.68 -5.93
CA SER A 199 6.49 -3.07 -7.04
C SER A 199 5.39 -2.11 -6.58
N LEU A 200 5.02 -2.12 -5.30
CA LEU A 200 4.12 -1.12 -4.73
C LEU A 200 4.78 0.25 -4.72
N ARG A 201 4.02 1.25 -5.17
CA ARG A 201 4.42 2.66 -5.12
C ARG A 201 3.53 3.31 -4.08
N ILE A 202 4.11 3.67 -2.94
CA ILE A 202 3.37 4.27 -1.83
C ILE A 202 4.01 5.61 -1.53
N PHE A 203 3.20 6.65 -1.51
CA PHE A 203 3.64 7.99 -1.16
C PHE A 203 2.56 8.76 -0.41
N VAL A 204 2.99 9.83 0.24
CA VAL A 204 2.14 10.74 1.00
C VAL A 204 2.22 12.08 0.30
N MET A 205 1.06 12.70 0.05
CA MET A 205 0.99 14.00 -0.59
C MET A 205 0.15 14.99 0.22
N ASN A 206 0.52 16.27 0.18
CA ASN A 206 -0.22 17.34 0.85
C ASN A 206 -1.29 17.96 -0.07
N GLY A 207 -2.11 18.86 0.50
CA GLY A 207 -3.12 19.62 -0.25
C GLY A 207 -2.59 20.54 -1.37
N SER A 208 -1.27 20.72 -1.49
CA SER A 208 -0.58 21.46 -2.55
C SER A 208 -0.05 20.56 -3.68
N ASN A 209 -0.39 19.27 -3.69
CA ASN A 209 0.12 18.25 -4.61
C ASN A 209 1.62 17.93 -4.45
N GLU A 210 2.23 18.31 -3.34
CA GLU A 210 3.65 17.99 -3.08
C GLU A 210 3.76 16.63 -2.41
N VAL A 211 4.68 15.79 -2.90
CA VAL A 211 5.03 14.52 -2.25
C VAL A 211 5.93 14.79 -1.06
N ILE A 212 5.56 14.21 0.09
CA ILE A 212 6.10 14.55 1.40
C ILE A 212 7.13 13.53 1.91
N ASN A 213 6.96 12.26 1.56
CA ASN A 213 7.77 11.17 2.13
C ASN A 213 8.89 10.68 1.19
N THR A 214 8.85 10.98 -0.11
CA THR A 214 9.85 10.50 -1.07
C THR A 214 9.94 11.37 -2.32
N ASP A 215 11.14 11.48 -2.88
CA ASP A 215 11.36 12.12 -4.18
C ASP A 215 11.21 11.13 -5.35
N GLN A 216 11.22 9.82 -5.08
CA GLN A 216 11.25 8.77 -6.12
C GLN A 216 9.99 8.77 -6.98
N TYR A 217 8.85 9.13 -6.42
CA TYR A 217 7.54 9.03 -7.08
C TYR A 217 6.93 10.39 -7.41
N LYS A 218 7.72 11.47 -7.39
CA LYS A 218 7.24 12.82 -7.74
C LYS A 218 6.61 12.87 -9.14
N GLU A 219 7.27 12.31 -10.15
CA GLU A 219 6.75 12.28 -11.52
C GLU A 219 5.44 11.47 -11.65
N LEU A 220 5.26 10.42 -10.83
CA LEU A 220 4.02 9.64 -10.80
C LEU A 220 2.89 10.41 -10.10
N ALA A 221 3.24 11.20 -9.08
CA ALA A 221 2.32 12.02 -8.33
C ALA A 221 1.85 13.24 -9.12
N ASP A 222 2.63 13.76 -10.07
CA ASP A 222 2.24 14.89 -10.93
C ASP A 222 0.97 14.61 -11.77
N ASP A 223 0.75 13.33 -12.11
CA ASP A 223 -0.47 12.90 -12.80
C ASP A 223 -1.70 12.87 -11.87
N LEU A 224 -1.52 12.97 -10.56
CA LEU A 224 -2.57 12.87 -9.53
C LEU A 224 -2.80 14.24 -8.88
N ASP A 225 -4.04 14.71 -8.92
CA ASP A 225 -4.43 15.95 -8.25
C ASP A 225 -5.15 15.62 -6.94
N TYR A 226 -4.59 16.08 -5.81
CA TYR A 226 -5.10 15.88 -4.46
C TYR A 226 -6.59 16.17 -4.35
N LYS A 227 -7.09 17.20 -5.05
CA LYS A 227 -8.50 17.61 -5.01
C LYS A 227 -9.44 16.63 -5.69
N ASN A 228 -8.94 15.87 -6.67
CA ASN A 228 -9.71 14.87 -7.40
C ASN A 228 -9.67 13.49 -6.73
N LEU A 229 -8.76 13.28 -5.79
CA LEU A 229 -8.71 12.06 -4.99
C LEU A 229 -9.79 12.12 -3.91
N GLN A 230 -10.70 11.15 -3.89
CA GLN A 230 -11.62 10.98 -2.76
C GLN A 230 -10.98 10.06 -1.71
N ASP A 231 -11.32 10.28 -0.44
CA ASP A 231 -10.87 9.41 0.64
C ASP A 231 -11.58 8.06 0.54
N ASP A 232 -10.88 6.98 0.89
CA ASP A 232 -11.33 5.59 0.78
C ASP A 232 -11.73 5.18 -0.65
N ASP A 233 -11.12 5.81 -1.65
CA ASP A 233 -11.38 5.52 -3.06
C ASP A 233 -10.39 4.48 -3.63
N HIS A 234 -10.91 3.64 -4.54
CA HIS A 234 -10.14 2.68 -5.32
C HIS A 234 -10.51 2.80 -6.79
N PHE A 235 -9.58 3.29 -7.60
CA PHE A 235 -9.83 3.46 -9.03
C PHE A 235 -8.66 2.97 -9.88
N TYR A 236 -8.96 2.66 -11.14
CA TYR A 236 -7.94 2.31 -12.13
C TYR A 236 -7.46 3.58 -12.83
N LYS A 237 -6.16 3.71 -13.00
CA LYS A 237 -5.57 4.79 -13.77
C LYS A 237 -4.36 4.31 -14.55
N ASP A 238 -4.28 4.76 -15.80
CA ASP A 238 -3.10 4.54 -16.64
C ASP A 238 -2.15 5.72 -16.41
N ILE A 239 -0.95 5.43 -15.90
CA ILE A 239 0.08 6.42 -15.57
C ILE A 239 1.37 5.96 -16.26
N MET A 240 1.98 6.85 -17.05
CA MET A 240 3.19 6.56 -17.83
C MET A 240 3.12 5.27 -18.71
N GLY A 241 1.93 4.91 -19.19
CA GLY A 241 1.73 3.73 -20.05
C GLY A 241 1.56 2.40 -19.29
N GLU A 242 1.57 2.41 -17.96
CA GLU A 242 1.25 1.27 -17.11
C GLU A 242 -0.07 1.47 -16.38
N ARG A 243 -0.84 0.38 -16.22
CA ARG A 243 -2.14 0.42 -15.54
C ARG A 243 -1.97 0.14 -14.05
N TYR A 244 -2.41 1.07 -13.22
CA TYR A 244 -2.38 0.97 -11.76
C TYR A 244 -3.79 0.88 -11.18
N VAL A 245 -3.90 0.17 -10.07
CA VAL A 245 -4.98 0.36 -9.10
C VAL A 245 -4.46 1.36 -8.07
N VAL A 246 -5.12 2.51 -7.98
CA VAL A 246 -4.80 3.57 -7.03
C VAL A 246 -5.78 3.47 -5.88
N SER A 247 -5.24 3.35 -4.67
CA SER A 247 -5.96 3.39 -3.40
C SER A 247 -5.57 4.66 -2.65
N VAL A 248 -6.54 5.36 -2.06
CA VAL A 248 -6.31 6.62 -1.34
C VAL A 248 -6.94 6.57 0.05
N GLU A 249 -6.17 6.95 1.06
CA GLU A 249 -6.67 7.17 2.42
C GLU A 249 -6.28 8.58 2.90
N GLY A 250 -7.21 9.32 3.50
CA GLY A 250 -6.92 10.62 4.12
C GLY A 250 -6.32 10.47 5.53
N SER A 251 -5.43 11.38 5.91
CA SER A 251 -4.93 11.49 7.31
C SER A 251 -6.03 11.99 8.24
N ASP A 252 -6.02 11.51 9.49
CA ASP A 252 -6.95 11.98 10.53
C ASP A 252 -6.43 13.23 11.26
N MET A 253 -5.17 13.61 11.03
CA MET A 253 -4.46 14.65 11.81
C MET A 253 -4.19 15.92 11.02
N ILE A 254 -3.90 15.80 9.72
CA ILE A 254 -3.51 16.91 8.84
C ILE A 254 -4.03 16.71 7.42
N ASP A 255 -3.94 17.72 6.56
CA ASP A 255 -4.41 17.68 5.17
C ASP A 255 -3.48 16.88 4.24
N TRP A 256 -3.13 15.65 4.64
CA TRP A 256 -2.33 14.70 3.86
C TRP A 256 -3.19 13.56 3.36
N LYS A 257 -2.81 13.01 2.20
CA LYS A 257 -3.38 11.79 1.63
C LYS A 257 -2.29 10.77 1.40
N TYR A 258 -2.55 9.56 1.85
CA TYR A 258 -1.76 8.37 1.62
C TYR A 258 -2.23 7.74 0.32
N VAL A 259 -1.33 7.55 -0.63
CA VAL A 259 -1.64 7.00 -1.95
C VAL A 259 -0.82 5.73 -2.16
N CYS A 260 -1.50 4.62 -2.44
CA CYS A 260 -0.87 3.37 -2.85
C CYS A 260 -1.25 3.07 -4.30
N MET A 261 -0.25 2.93 -5.15
CA MET A 261 -0.41 2.49 -6.52
C MET A 261 0.11 1.06 -6.66
N THR A 262 -0.78 0.16 -7.03
CA THR A 262 -0.48 -1.24 -7.28
C THR A 262 -0.48 -1.51 -8.78
N PRO A 263 0.64 -1.92 -9.39
CA PRO A 263 0.67 -2.31 -10.79
C PRO A 263 -0.32 -3.45 -11.05
N ASN A 264 -1.11 -3.34 -12.11
CA ASN A 264 -2.08 -4.38 -12.48
C ASN A 264 -1.39 -5.73 -12.77
N ASP A 265 -0.12 -5.72 -13.18
CA ASP A 265 0.69 -6.91 -13.38
C ASP A 265 0.99 -7.66 -12.08
N LEU A 266 1.12 -6.98 -10.94
CA LEU A 266 1.31 -7.62 -9.64
C LEU A 266 0.07 -8.44 -9.25
N ILE A 267 -1.11 -7.85 -9.47
CA ILE A 267 -2.40 -8.50 -9.25
C ILE A 267 -2.55 -9.73 -10.14
N GLN A 268 -2.18 -9.60 -11.43
CA GLN A 268 -2.23 -10.70 -12.39
C GLN A 268 -1.17 -11.79 -12.17
N LYS A 269 0.03 -11.44 -11.67
CA LYS A 269 1.11 -12.40 -11.42
C LYS A 269 0.72 -13.39 -10.33
N SER A 270 0.06 -12.91 -9.28
CA SER A 270 -0.54 -13.76 -8.24
C SER A 270 -1.59 -14.73 -8.82
N ALA A 271 -2.35 -14.31 -9.83
CA ALA A 271 -3.30 -15.16 -10.54
C ALA A 271 -2.66 -16.15 -11.54
N LYS A 272 -1.54 -15.78 -12.18
CA LYS A 272 -0.83 -16.65 -13.16
C LYS A 272 -0.29 -17.93 -12.53
N SER A 273 0.11 -17.91 -11.26
CA SER A 273 0.56 -19.14 -10.58
C SER A 273 -0.56 -20.20 -10.51
N ILE A 274 -1.81 -19.74 -10.37
CA ILE A 274 -3.01 -20.58 -10.33
C ILE A 274 -3.37 -21.13 -11.72
N HIS A 275 -3.04 -20.39 -12.78
CA HIS A 275 -3.23 -20.85 -14.16
C HIS A 275 -2.49 -22.16 -14.42
N ASN A 276 -1.22 -22.25 -14.00
CA ASN A 276 -0.40 -23.44 -14.25
C ASN A 276 -0.95 -24.67 -13.50
N PHE A 277 -1.39 -24.50 -12.26
CA PHE A 277 -2.05 -25.55 -11.48
C PHE A 277 -3.38 -25.99 -12.09
N SER A 278 -4.18 -25.05 -12.59
CA SER A 278 -5.46 -25.35 -13.25
C SER A 278 -5.25 -26.14 -14.55
N LEU A 279 -4.19 -25.83 -15.30
CA LEU A 279 -3.83 -26.50 -16.55
C LEU A 279 -3.34 -27.94 -16.32
N ILE A 280 -2.54 -28.15 -15.27
CA ILE A 280 -2.14 -29.48 -14.81
C ILE A 280 -3.36 -30.29 -14.36
N GLY A 281 -4.25 -29.67 -13.57
CA GLY A 281 -5.50 -30.30 -13.13
C GLY A 281 -6.39 -30.73 -14.30
N LEU A 282 -6.52 -29.88 -15.32
CA LEU A 282 -7.24 -30.20 -16.55
C LEU A 282 -6.61 -31.42 -17.26
N PHE A 283 -5.28 -31.43 -17.39
CA PHE A 283 -4.56 -32.52 -18.05
C PHE A 283 -4.79 -33.86 -17.32
N ILE A 284 -4.75 -33.85 -15.99
CA ILE A 284 -5.04 -35.03 -15.16
C ILE A 284 -6.50 -35.47 -15.35
N CYS A 285 -7.46 -34.54 -15.36
CA CYS A 285 -8.87 -34.87 -15.60
C CYS A 285 -9.10 -35.52 -16.96
N ILE A 286 -8.41 -35.06 -18.02
CA ILE A 286 -8.49 -35.67 -19.35
C ILE A 286 -7.94 -37.10 -19.31
N LEU A 287 -6.79 -37.32 -18.69
CA LEU A 287 -6.18 -38.65 -18.57
C LEU A 287 -7.08 -39.62 -17.78
N VAL A 288 -7.61 -39.19 -16.64
CA VAL A 288 -8.51 -39.99 -15.81
C VAL A 288 -9.84 -40.26 -16.53
N GLY A 289 -10.42 -39.24 -17.17
CA GLY A 289 -11.65 -39.38 -17.94
C GLY A 289 -11.50 -40.33 -19.13
N ALA A 290 -10.37 -40.28 -19.83
CA ALA A 290 -10.03 -41.22 -20.90
C ALA A 290 -9.83 -42.64 -20.37
N TYR A 291 -9.11 -42.80 -19.25
CA TYR A 291 -8.89 -44.08 -18.59
C TYR A 291 -10.21 -44.75 -18.18
N PHE A 292 -11.09 -44.02 -17.49
CA PHE A 292 -12.40 -44.54 -17.09
C PHE A 292 -13.31 -44.82 -18.28
N SER A 293 -13.30 -43.97 -19.31
CA SER A 293 -14.07 -44.20 -20.53
C SER A 293 -13.63 -45.50 -21.23
N TYR A 294 -12.32 -45.75 -21.30
CA TYR A 294 -11.77 -46.99 -21.84
C TYR A 294 -12.12 -48.21 -20.97
N PHE A 295 -12.02 -48.09 -19.65
CA PHE A 295 -12.37 -49.16 -18.73
C PHE A 295 -13.86 -49.55 -18.80
N LEU A 296 -14.76 -48.56 -18.77
CA LEU A 296 -16.21 -48.75 -18.93
C LEU A 296 -16.55 -49.34 -20.30
N ALA A 297 -15.93 -48.84 -21.38
CA ALA A 297 -16.11 -49.42 -22.70
C ALA A 297 -15.72 -50.90 -22.70
N LYS A 298 -14.55 -51.27 -22.16
CA LYS A 298 -14.09 -52.66 -22.10
C LYS A 298 -14.96 -53.55 -21.20
N SER A 299 -15.36 -53.03 -20.04
CA SER A 299 -16.20 -53.76 -19.09
C SER A 299 -17.63 -53.99 -19.60
N ASN A 300 -18.17 -53.08 -20.41
CA ASN A 300 -19.51 -53.21 -20.97
C ASN A 300 -19.51 -54.00 -22.29
N TYR A 301 -18.42 -53.96 -23.07
CA TYR A 301 -18.32 -54.69 -24.34
C TYR A 301 -18.05 -56.20 -24.15
N ASN A 302 -17.29 -56.59 -23.12
CA ASN A 302 -16.95 -57.99 -22.84
C ASN A 302 -18.15 -58.91 -22.56
N PRO A 303 -19.12 -58.58 -21.67
CA PRO A 303 -20.29 -59.42 -21.44
C PRO A 303 -21.20 -59.48 -22.68
N LEU A 304 -21.26 -58.39 -23.47
CA LEU A 304 -22.02 -58.36 -24.72
C LEU A 304 -21.44 -59.33 -25.75
N LYS A 305 -20.11 -59.33 -25.92
CA LYS A 305 -19.41 -60.27 -26.81
C LYS A 305 -19.63 -61.73 -26.39
N GLY A 306 -19.63 -62.00 -25.08
CA GLY A 306 -19.95 -63.34 -24.56
C GLY A 306 -21.37 -63.80 -24.89
N ILE A 307 -22.36 -62.90 -24.84
CA ILE A 307 -23.75 -63.19 -25.23
C ILE A 307 -23.85 -63.42 -26.75
N VAL A 308 -23.25 -62.55 -27.56
CA VAL A 308 -23.24 -62.71 -29.03
C VAL A 308 -22.57 -64.02 -29.44
N ASP A 309 -21.46 -64.41 -28.81
CA ASP A 309 -20.75 -65.65 -29.13
C ASP A 309 -21.53 -66.90 -28.67
N LEU A 310 -22.28 -66.83 -27.55
CA LEU A 310 -23.21 -67.89 -27.12
C LEU A 310 -24.36 -68.10 -28.12
N PHE A 311 -24.94 -67.02 -28.63
CA PHE A 311 -26.01 -67.10 -29.65
C PHE A 311 -25.48 -67.50 -31.04
N ARG A 312 -24.26 -67.10 -31.41
CA ARG A 312 -23.59 -67.57 -32.64
C ARG A 312 -23.33 -69.07 -32.66
N GLY A 313 -23.16 -69.70 -31.49
CA GLY A 313 -23.00 -71.16 -31.38
C GLY A 313 -24.27 -71.97 -31.67
N GLN A 314 -25.46 -71.34 -31.65
CA GLN A 314 -26.76 -72.00 -31.87
C GLN A 314 -27.46 -71.56 -33.17
N ALA A 315 -27.07 -70.44 -33.79
CA ALA A 315 -27.76 -69.90 -34.96
C ALA A 315 -27.14 -70.38 -36.29
N SER A 316 -27.98 -70.90 -37.20
CA SER A 316 -27.59 -71.45 -38.51
C SER A 316 -27.49 -70.41 -39.64
N ARG A 317 -27.43 -69.10 -39.33
CA ARG A 317 -27.32 -68.01 -40.33
C ARG A 317 -26.11 -67.11 -40.09
N SER A 318 -25.37 -66.83 -41.17
CA SER A 318 -24.24 -65.91 -41.18
C SER A 318 -24.69 -64.47 -40.92
N VAL A 319 -24.07 -63.84 -39.93
CA VAL A 319 -24.31 -62.44 -39.56
C VAL A 319 -23.73 -61.52 -40.64
N ASN A 320 -24.55 -60.64 -41.23
CA ASN A 320 -24.07 -59.53 -42.05
C ASN A 320 -23.40 -58.49 -41.14
N GLN A 321 -22.12 -58.20 -41.38
CA GLN A 321 -21.27 -57.33 -40.54
C GLN A 321 -21.70 -55.85 -40.47
N GLU A 322 -22.70 -55.43 -41.24
CA GLU A 322 -23.13 -54.01 -41.31
C GLU A 322 -24.23 -53.62 -40.32
N LYS A 323 -24.89 -54.56 -39.64
CA LYS A 323 -25.94 -54.24 -38.65
C LYS A 323 -25.41 -54.22 -37.22
N ASN A 324 -25.82 -53.20 -36.46
CA ASN A 324 -25.48 -53.01 -35.05
C ASN A 324 -25.81 -54.27 -34.23
N GLU A 325 -24.83 -54.81 -33.51
CA GLU A 325 -24.94 -56.07 -32.74
C GLU A 325 -26.14 -56.05 -31.76
N TYR A 326 -26.52 -54.86 -31.26
CA TYR A 326 -27.72 -54.66 -30.44
C TYR A 326 -29.04 -54.89 -31.18
N GLN A 327 -29.13 -54.46 -32.43
CA GLN A 327 -30.33 -54.69 -33.24
C GLN A 327 -30.48 -56.16 -33.60
N TRP A 328 -29.38 -56.84 -33.89
CA TRP A 328 -29.39 -58.27 -34.20
C TRP A 328 -29.84 -59.11 -33.00
N LEU A 329 -29.31 -58.87 -31.80
CA LEU A 329 -29.73 -59.58 -30.58
C LEU A 329 -31.20 -59.35 -30.25
N LYS A 330 -31.71 -58.14 -30.49
CA LYS A 330 -33.13 -57.81 -30.24
C LYS A 330 -34.06 -58.53 -31.23
N GLU A 331 -33.73 -58.52 -32.52
CA GLU A 331 -34.50 -59.22 -33.56
C GLU A 331 -34.55 -60.73 -33.30
N GLU A 332 -33.43 -61.34 -32.90
CA GLU A 332 -33.36 -62.78 -32.62
C GLU A 332 -34.14 -63.18 -31.35
N ALA A 333 -34.03 -62.38 -30.28
CA ALA A 333 -34.79 -62.61 -29.06
C ALA A 333 -36.31 -62.48 -29.28
N GLU A 334 -36.75 -61.51 -30.10
CA GLU A 334 -38.15 -61.35 -30.48
C GLU A 334 -38.68 -62.53 -31.32
N ASN A 335 -37.84 -63.10 -32.19
CA ASN A 335 -38.20 -64.28 -32.98
C ASN A 335 -38.33 -65.54 -32.13
N ILE A 336 -37.37 -65.80 -31.23
CA ILE A 336 -37.42 -66.95 -30.32
C ILE A 336 -38.63 -66.86 -29.37
N PHE A 337 -38.97 -65.65 -28.91
CA PHE A 337 -40.17 -65.44 -28.09
C PHE A 337 -41.47 -65.66 -28.86
N LYS A 338 -41.51 -65.31 -30.15
CA LYS A 338 -42.65 -65.61 -31.03
C LYS A 338 -42.83 -67.11 -31.26
N GLU A 339 -41.75 -67.84 -31.57
CA GLU A 339 -41.81 -69.30 -31.76
C GLU A 339 -42.35 -70.04 -30.52
N ARG A 340 -42.02 -69.57 -29.31
CA ARG A 340 -42.55 -70.15 -28.06
C ARG A 340 -43.97 -69.71 -27.68
N MET A 341 -44.51 -68.64 -28.27
CA MET A 341 -45.90 -68.24 -28.05
C MET A 341 -46.87 -68.89 -29.05
N ASP A 342 -46.36 -69.42 -30.16
CA ASP A 342 -47.12 -70.17 -31.18
C ASP A 342 -47.06 -71.71 -30.98
N THR A 343 -46.49 -72.20 -29.86
CA THR A 343 -46.59 -73.59 -29.39
C THR A 343 -47.40 -73.64 -28.10
#